data_AF-A0A2H5QJC8-F1
#
_entry.id   AF-A0A2H5QJC8-F1
#
_cell.length_a   1.000
_cell.length_b   1.000
_cell.length_c   1.000
_cell.angle_alpha   90.00
_cell.angle_beta   90.00
_cell.angle_gamma   90.00
#
_symmetry.space_group_name_H-M   'P 1'
#
loop_
_entity.id
_entity.type
_entity.pdbx_description
1 polymer ?
#
loop_
_entity_poly.entity_id
_entity_poly.type
_entity_poly.pdbx_seq_one_letter_code
_entity_poly.pdbx_strand_id
1 'polypeptide(L)'
;MAATPLAVPQNLSSHHSQSHFSFANCVNLKQSHHRIHPRSTLVAPNGVSAPHKFSSFKKFSKPITVLGHNSKFLQMGSQETQNLSIKSMASDSGSTSATLSKRVLGIAHLVVSLGIILVVEKLLKKAFVAAAIKFPSALFGMFCIFSILMILDSTIPDAATSLMSFFEPALLFIQRWLPLFYVPSLVILPLSVRDIPAASGLKICYIIFGGWFASLCVAGFTAIAVRKIVKTEMIDAEPMAKPSPFSPTEVWAWSGVFLISFVAALFYPTALGTSARTCLPFLLASTVLGYMVGSGLPSDVKKVFHPIICCALSADLAALAFGYLSKSGLDPVLGNYLTKVSSNPGAGDILMGFLGSVIFSFAFSMFKQRKLVKRHAAEIFTSVILSTLFSLYSTALAGRLVGLEPTLTVSILPRCITVALALSIVSLFEGANSSLTAAVVVVTGLIGANFVQATLDKLRFRDPIARGIATASSAHGLGTAALSAKEPEALPFCAIAYALTGIFGSLICSVPAVRQSLLAIAG
;
A
#
# COMPACT_ATOMS: atom_id res chain seq x y z
N MET A 1 21.22 51.77 -40.90
CA MET A 1 22.62 51.31 -41.00
C MET A 1 22.61 49.84 -40.62
N ALA A 2 22.94 48.81 -41.41
CA ALA A 2 23.44 48.60 -42.78
C ALA A 2 24.45 47.43 -42.66
N ALA A 3 24.42 46.36 -43.47
CA ALA A 3 23.49 46.02 -44.55
C ALA A 3 23.43 44.48 -44.79
N THR A 4 22.30 44.01 -45.33
CA THR A 4 22.15 42.75 -46.10
C THR A 4 22.67 42.94 -47.53
N PRO A 5 23.17 41.89 -48.23
CA PRO A 5 22.36 41.04 -49.15
C PRO A 5 22.91 39.58 -49.28
N LEU A 6 22.44 38.60 -50.11
CA LEU A 6 21.18 38.29 -50.82
C LEU A 6 21.13 36.78 -51.21
N ALA A 7 19.95 36.31 -51.63
CA ALA A 7 19.68 35.25 -52.64
C ALA A 7 20.03 33.75 -52.38
N VAL A 8 19.22 32.88 -53.02
CA VAL A 8 19.14 31.39 -53.03
C VAL A 8 18.36 31.05 -54.32
N PRO A 9 18.74 30.09 -55.21
CA PRO A 9 18.44 28.65 -54.99
C PRO A 9 19.28 27.60 -55.79
N GLN A 10 18.80 26.34 -55.76
CA GLN A 10 18.77 25.31 -56.84
C GLN A 10 19.87 24.22 -57.01
N ASN A 11 19.36 22.96 -56.96
CA ASN A 11 19.64 21.75 -57.76
C ASN A 11 21.08 21.20 -57.96
N LEU A 12 21.27 19.91 -57.62
CA LEU A 12 21.30 18.73 -58.52
C LEU A 12 21.16 17.45 -57.64
N SER A 13 20.27 16.48 -57.90
CA SER A 13 20.48 15.20 -58.63
C SER A 13 21.82 14.48 -58.38
N SER A 14 21.94 13.14 -58.26
CA SER A 14 20.99 12.01 -58.16
C SER A 14 21.80 10.70 -58.15
N HIS A 15 21.36 9.60 -57.53
CA HIS A 15 21.66 8.24 -58.05
C HIS A 15 20.75 7.13 -57.47
N HIS A 16 20.57 6.06 -58.25
CA HIS A 16 19.71 4.90 -57.97
C HIS A 16 20.33 3.89 -56.99
N SER A 17 19.45 3.20 -56.24
CA SER A 17 19.26 1.75 -56.48
C SER A 17 17.84 1.32 -56.11
N GLN A 18 17.32 0.30 -56.79
CA GLN A 18 15.98 -0.28 -56.56
C GLN A 18 16.11 -1.77 -56.25
N SER A 19 15.19 -2.29 -55.43
CA SER A 19 14.64 -3.63 -55.65
C SER A 19 13.16 -3.65 -55.24
N HIS A 20 12.30 -3.98 -56.19
CA HIS A 20 10.90 -4.30 -55.91
C HIS A 20 10.80 -5.76 -55.48
N PHE A 21 9.79 -6.10 -54.67
CA PHE A 21 8.79 -7.06 -55.14
C PHE A 21 7.46 -6.93 -54.39
N SER A 22 6.37 -7.12 -55.12
CA SER A 22 5.00 -7.26 -54.64
C SER A 22 4.27 -8.13 -55.65
N PHE A 23 3.40 -9.05 -55.22
CA PHE A 23 2.03 -9.16 -55.73
C PHE A 23 1.19 -10.14 -54.89
N ALA A 24 -0.10 -10.24 -55.21
CA ALA A 24 -1.15 -10.81 -54.38
C ALA A 24 -1.47 -12.31 -54.61
N ASN A 25 -2.32 -12.84 -53.71
CA ASN A 25 -3.32 -13.90 -53.89
C ASN A 25 -2.98 -15.16 -54.73
N CYS A 26 -3.08 -16.33 -54.09
CA CYS A 26 -3.88 -17.43 -54.64
C CYS A 26 -4.48 -18.33 -53.53
N VAL A 27 -5.24 -19.35 -53.91
CA VAL A 27 -6.20 -20.09 -53.06
C VAL A 27 -5.95 -21.61 -53.13
N ASN A 28 -6.48 -22.34 -52.13
CA ASN A 28 -7.00 -23.72 -52.18
C ASN A 28 -6.23 -24.92 -51.57
N LEU A 29 -6.96 -25.59 -50.65
CA LEU A 29 -7.11 -27.03 -50.35
C LEU A 29 -6.01 -28.09 -50.62
N LYS A 30 -5.66 -28.81 -49.54
CA LYS A 30 -5.76 -30.29 -49.33
C LYS A 30 -5.40 -30.58 -47.87
N GLN A 31 -6.13 -31.28 -46.99
CA GLN A 31 -7.11 -32.38 -47.04
C GLN A 31 -6.49 -33.81 -47.09
N SER A 32 -6.40 -34.44 -45.90
CA SER A 32 -6.09 -35.87 -45.64
C SER A 32 -6.15 -36.10 -44.11
N HIS A 33 -6.72 -37.17 -43.52
CA HIS A 33 -7.64 -38.22 -44.01
C HIS A 33 -8.52 -38.75 -42.85
N HIS A 34 -9.64 -39.40 -43.16
CA HIS A 34 -10.54 -40.04 -42.16
C HIS A 34 -10.01 -41.37 -41.59
N ARG A 35 -10.42 -41.70 -40.35
CA ARG A 35 -11.06 -43.00 -40.05
C ARG A 35 -12.04 -42.91 -38.88
N ILE A 36 -13.06 -43.78 -38.90
CA ILE A 36 -14.30 -43.72 -38.09
C ILE A 36 -14.78 -45.16 -37.80
N HIS A 37 -15.53 -45.34 -36.69
CA HIS A 37 -16.38 -46.50 -36.36
C HIS A 37 -15.72 -47.83 -35.92
N PRO A 38 -16.46 -48.76 -35.25
CA PRO A 38 -17.92 -48.83 -35.10
C PRO A 38 -18.52 -48.79 -33.67
N ARG A 39 -19.83 -48.56 -33.63
CA ARG A 39 -20.75 -48.93 -32.54
C ARG A 39 -21.13 -50.41 -32.66
N SER A 40 -21.54 -51.02 -31.56
CA SER A 40 -22.54 -52.10 -31.56
C SER A 40 -23.68 -51.74 -30.61
N THR A 41 -24.85 -52.36 -30.81
CA THR A 41 -26.12 -51.95 -30.18
C THR A 41 -26.87 -53.18 -29.71
N LEU A 42 -27.47 -53.17 -28.51
CA LEU A 42 -28.49 -54.15 -28.13
C LEU A 42 -29.43 -53.61 -27.03
N VAL A 43 -30.66 -53.30 -27.48
CA VAL A 43 -31.96 -53.56 -26.82
C VAL A 43 -32.10 -53.31 -25.30
N ALA A 44 -32.93 -52.31 -24.96
CA ALA A 44 -33.80 -52.35 -23.79
C ALA A 44 -35.20 -52.88 -24.20
N PRO A 45 -36.08 -53.26 -23.25
CA PRO A 45 -37.24 -52.38 -23.05
C PRO A 45 -37.82 -52.29 -21.63
N ASN A 46 -38.65 -51.27 -21.43
CA ASN A 46 -39.73 -51.09 -20.44
C ASN A 46 -39.36 -50.85 -18.94
N GLY A 47 -39.85 -49.72 -18.41
CA GLY A 47 -39.64 -49.33 -17.00
C GLY A 47 -40.01 -47.86 -16.66
N VAL A 48 -41.17 -47.36 -17.11
CA VAL A 48 -41.76 -46.07 -16.67
C VAL A 48 -42.26 -46.23 -15.21
N SER A 49 -42.25 -45.27 -14.28
CA SER A 49 -42.28 -43.79 -14.36
C SER A 49 -41.59 -43.11 -13.15
N ALA A 50 -41.43 -41.78 -13.20
CA ALA A 50 -41.00 -40.91 -12.08
C ALA A 50 -42.23 -40.46 -11.22
N PRO A 51 -42.15 -39.45 -10.31
CA PRO A 51 -41.00 -38.81 -9.62
C PRO A 51 -41.17 -38.72 -8.08
N HIS A 52 -40.12 -38.33 -7.35
CA HIS A 52 -40.26 -37.88 -5.94
C HIS A 52 -40.34 -36.34 -5.81
N LYS A 53 -41.23 -35.86 -4.93
CA LYS A 53 -41.41 -34.44 -4.61
C LYS A 53 -41.68 -34.26 -3.11
N PHE A 54 -41.02 -33.26 -2.52
CA PHE A 54 -41.38 -32.57 -1.26
C PHE A 54 -41.43 -33.32 0.10
N SER A 55 -40.44 -33.01 0.94
CA SER A 55 -40.58 -32.43 2.29
C SER A 55 -40.65 -33.29 3.59
N SER A 56 -40.10 -32.66 4.64
CA SER A 56 -40.62 -32.61 6.03
C SER A 56 -40.04 -33.51 7.15
N PHE A 57 -39.33 -32.84 8.07
CA PHE A 57 -39.42 -32.92 9.55
C PHE A 57 -38.74 -34.03 10.41
N LYS A 58 -38.12 -33.49 11.49
CA LYS A 58 -37.98 -34.00 12.89
C LYS A 58 -36.80 -34.91 13.33
N LYS A 59 -36.43 -34.67 14.60
CA LYS A 59 -35.30 -35.17 15.42
C LYS A 59 -35.55 -36.59 15.99
N PHE A 60 -34.48 -37.36 16.29
CA PHE A 60 -34.13 -37.90 17.64
C PHE A 60 -32.75 -38.63 17.63
N SER A 61 -32.34 -39.39 18.66
CA SER A 61 -31.45 -38.87 19.73
C SER A 61 -30.54 -39.94 20.41
N LYS A 62 -29.21 -39.87 20.21
CA LYS A 62 -28.14 -40.53 21.02
C LYS A 62 -28.15 -42.10 21.07
N PRO A 63 -27.33 -42.79 21.92
CA PRO A 63 -25.89 -43.03 21.71
C PRO A 63 -25.44 -44.50 21.90
N ILE A 64 -24.18 -44.84 21.61
CA ILE A 64 -23.53 -46.13 21.99
C ILE A 64 -22.10 -45.88 22.52
N THR A 65 -21.66 -46.69 23.50
CA THR A 65 -20.34 -46.62 24.15
C THR A 65 -19.74 -48.03 24.31
N VAL A 66 -18.46 -48.21 23.99
CA VAL A 66 -17.61 -49.38 24.35
C VAL A 66 -16.23 -48.81 24.67
N LEU A 67 -15.78 -48.78 25.94
CA LEU A 67 -15.10 -49.84 26.71
C LEU A 67 -13.75 -50.29 26.11
N GLY A 68 -12.69 -50.37 26.93
CA GLY A 68 -11.34 -50.71 26.47
C GLY A 68 -10.37 -51.07 27.61
N HIS A 69 -9.17 -51.55 27.24
CA HIS A 69 -8.06 -52.02 28.09
C HIS A 69 -6.79 -52.16 27.22
N ASN A 70 -5.53 -52.23 27.69
CA ASN A 70 -4.86 -51.62 28.87
C ASN A 70 -3.33 -51.90 28.74
N SER A 71 -2.46 -50.89 28.83
CA SER A 71 -0.99 -51.05 28.92
C SER A 71 -0.37 -49.81 29.59
N LYS A 72 0.68 -50.00 30.40
CA LYS A 72 1.30 -48.96 31.25
C LYS A 72 2.81 -48.79 30.97
N PHE A 73 3.43 -47.86 31.71
CA PHE A 73 4.86 -47.48 31.74
C PHE A 73 5.30 -46.60 30.55
N LEU A 74 5.95 -45.43 30.71
CA LEU A 74 6.51 -44.76 31.90
C LEU A 74 6.18 -43.24 31.95
N GLN A 75 6.47 -42.60 33.10
CA GLN A 75 6.45 -41.14 33.33
C GLN A 75 7.59 -40.44 32.55
N MET A 76 7.70 -39.11 32.40
CA MET A 76 7.30 -38.00 33.30
C MET A 76 7.22 -36.67 32.52
N GLY A 77 6.42 -35.68 32.98
CA GLY A 77 6.48 -34.29 32.50
C GLY A 77 5.10 -33.61 32.35
N SER A 78 4.75 -32.73 33.31
CA SER A 78 3.44 -32.05 33.33
C SER A 78 3.42 -30.75 32.50
N GLN A 79 2.36 -30.56 31.71
CA GLN A 79 1.75 -29.25 31.47
C GLN A 79 0.22 -29.41 31.45
N GLU A 80 -0.48 -28.62 32.26
CA GLU A 80 -1.95 -28.66 32.34
C GLU A 80 -2.62 -27.96 31.14
N THR A 81 -3.45 -28.70 30.39
CA THR A 81 -4.34 -28.10 29.37
C THR A 81 -5.72 -27.84 29.98
N GLN A 82 -5.90 -26.71 30.68
CA GLN A 82 -7.19 -26.38 31.29
C GLN A 82 -8.23 -25.90 30.26
N ASN A 83 -8.94 -26.87 29.66
CA ASN A 83 -10.25 -26.63 29.07
C ASN A 83 -11.28 -26.40 30.19
N LEU A 84 -11.72 -25.16 30.40
CA LEU A 84 -12.74 -24.83 31.40
C LEU A 84 -14.13 -24.60 30.77
N SER A 85 -15.13 -25.23 31.39
CA SER A 85 -16.46 -25.45 30.81
C SER A 85 -17.31 -24.18 30.69
N ILE A 86 -18.14 -24.14 29.64
CA ILE A 86 -19.27 -23.21 29.54
C ILE A 86 -20.24 -23.51 30.68
N LYS A 87 -20.50 -22.52 31.55
CA LYS A 87 -21.55 -22.58 32.57
C LYS A 87 -22.55 -21.45 32.34
N SER A 88 -23.83 -21.80 32.24
CA SER A 88 -24.90 -20.90 31.83
C SER A 88 -25.37 -19.95 32.95
N MET A 89 -25.60 -18.69 32.57
CA MET A 89 -26.53 -17.72 33.17
C MET A 89 -26.86 -17.90 34.66
N ALA A 90 -26.15 -17.16 35.50
CA ALA A 90 -26.71 -16.58 36.73
C ALA A 90 -26.59 -15.05 36.64
N SER A 91 -27.41 -14.31 37.38
CA SER A 91 -27.48 -12.85 37.35
C SER A 91 -26.17 -12.18 37.77
N ASP A 92 -25.62 -11.29 36.94
CA ASP A 92 -24.40 -10.52 37.25
C ASP A 92 -24.54 -9.01 36.92
N SER A 93 -25.00 -8.26 37.93
CA SER A 93 -25.05 -6.79 37.93
C SER A 93 -23.71 -6.12 38.28
N GLY A 94 -22.60 -6.86 38.45
CA GLY A 94 -21.26 -6.32 38.70
C GLY A 94 -20.41 -6.12 37.42
N SER A 95 -20.84 -6.69 36.30
CA SER A 95 -20.03 -6.84 35.07
C SER A 95 -19.61 -5.53 34.36
N THR A 96 -20.35 -4.43 34.50
CA THR A 96 -20.11 -3.17 33.76
C THR A 96 -18.84 -2.43 34.20
N SER A 97 -18.59 -2.30 35.51
CA SER A 97 -17.43 -1.54 36.02
C SER A 97 -16.10 -2.19 35.61
N ALA A 98 -16.01 -3.53 35.69
CA ALA A 98 -14.84 -4.29 35.28
C ALA A 98 -14.53 -4.18 33.78
N THR A 99 -15.56 -4.09 32.91
CA THR A 99 -15.36 -3.87 31.47
C THR A 99 -14.99 -2.42 31.15
N LEU A 100 -15.50 -1.44 31.89
CA LEU A 100 -15.12 -0.03 31.72
C LEU A 100 -13.64 0.20 32.09
N SER A 101 -13.21 -0.30 33.25
CA SER A 101 -11.81 -0.23 33.70
C SER A 101 -10.83 -0.82 32.67
N LYS A 102 -11.14 -2.01 32.13
CA LYS A 102 -10.32 -2.65 31.08
C LYS A 102 -10.27 -1.83 29.78
N ARG A 103 -11.36 -1.15 29.39
CA ARG A 103 -11.36 -0.22 28.24
C ARG A 103 -10.49 1.01 28.49
N VAL A 104 -10.60 1.64 29.66
CA VAL A 104 -9.80 2.81 30.04
C VAL A 104 -8.31 2.46 30.05
N LEU A 105 -7.93 1.33 30.64
CA LEU A 105 -6.54 0.83 30.65
C LEU A 105 -6.01 0.59 29.22
N GLY A 106 -6.81 -0.02 28.34
CA GLY A 106 -6.43 -0.24 26.94
C GLY A 106 -6.22 1.07 26.15
N ILE A 107 -7.07 2.08 26.39
CA ILE A 107 -6.93 3.41 25.78
C ILE A 107 -5.70 4.12 26.33
N ALA A 108 -5.45 4.06 27.65
CA ALA A 108 -4.25 4.64 28.27
C ALA A 108 -2.96 4.00 27.72
N HIS A 109 -2.93 2.67 27.58
CA HIS A 109 -1.78 1.96 27.01
C HIS A 109 -1.53 2.31 25.54
N LEU A 110 -2.60 2.48 24.74
CA LEU A 110 -2.50 3.02 23.38
C LEU A 110 -1.92 4.45 23.37
N VAL A 111 -2.41 5.35 24.21
CA VAL A 111 -1.93 6.74 24.28
C VAL A 111 -0.46 6.80 24.69
N VAL A 112 -0.03 6.00 25.67
CA VAL A 112 1.37 5.94 26.11
C VAL A 112 2.28 5.36 25.03
N SER A 113 1.95 4.18 24.47
CA SER A 113 2.79 3.53 23.44
C SER A 113 2.90 4.35 22.15
N LEU A 114 1.80 4.95 21.69
CA LEU A 114 1.79 5.84 20.52
C LEU A 114 2.49 7.17 20.81
N GLY A 115 2.31 7.71 22.02
CA GLY A 115 2.97 8.92 22.49
C GLY A 115 4.50 8.78 22.52
N ILE A 116 5.01 7.64 22.99
CA ILE A 116 6.45 7.34 22.97
C ILE A 116 6.98 7.31 21.54
N ILE A 117 6.30 6.63 20.61
CA ILE A 117 6.69 6.60 19.18
C ILE A 117 6.77 8.02 18.60
N LEU A 118 5.76 8.87 18.86
CA LEU A 118 5.71 10.25 18.38
C LEU A 118 6.78 11.15 19.02
N VAL A 119 7.05 10.99 20.32
CA VAL A 119 8.08 11.78 21.02
C VAL A 119 9.47 11.40 20.53
N VAL A 120 9.77 10.11 20.36
CA VAL A 120 11.07 9.64 19.85
C VAL A 120 11.29 10.10 18.41
N GLU A 121 10.28 10.03 17.53
CA GLU A 121 10.34 10.57 16.16
C GLU A 121 10.71 12.07 16.19
N LYS A 122 9.99 12.85 16.99
CA LYS A 122 10.11 14.31 17.04
C LYS A 122 11.45 14.77 17.64
N LEU A 123 11.95 14.05 18.65
CA LEU A 123 13.28 14.28 19.23
C LEU A 123 14.39 13.93 18.23
N LEU A 124 14.30 12.77 17.58
CA LEU A 124 15.27 12.31 16.59
C LEU A 124 15.32 13.25 15.37
N LYS A 125 14.16 13.72 14.91
CA LYS A 125 14.05 14.72 13.83
C LYS A 125 14.68 16.07 14.22
N LYS A 126 14.48 16.54 15.46
CA LYS A 126 15.18 17.73 15.97
C LYS A 126 16.71 17.53 15.98
N ALA A 127 17.19 16.39 16.48
CA ALA A 127 18.62 16.09 16.53
C ALA A 127 19.27 16.05 15.14
N PHE A 128 18.60 15.43 14.16
CA PHE A 128 19.07 15.37 12.77
C PHE A 128 19.14 16.75 12.11
N VAL A 129 18.14 17.61 12.33
CA VAL A 129 18.15 19.01 11.84
C VAL A 129 19.28 19.80 12.51
N ALA A 130 19.46 19.67 13.82
CA ALA A 130 20.54 20.35 14.56
C ALA A 130 21.95 19.90 14.12
N ALA A 131 22.10 18.63 13.72
CA ALA A 131 23.33 18.07 13.18
C ALA A 131 23.49 18.24 11.65
N ALA A 132 22.58 18.98 10.99
CA ALA A 132 22.54 19.17 9.52
C ALA A 132 22.52 17.87 8.68
N ILE A 133 22.07 16.76 9.26
CA ILE A 133 22.09 15.44 8.62
C ILE A 133 20.98 15.37 7.56
N LYS A 134 21.35 15.34 6.28
CA LYS A 134 20.41 15.21 5.14
C LYS A 134 19.74 13.83 5.01
N PHE A 135 20.04 12.86 5.88
CA PHE A 135 19.39 11.53 5.90
C PHE A 135 18.04 11.58 6.62
N PRO A 136 16.98 10.89 6.15
CA PRO A 136 15.67 10.92 6.83
C PRO A 136 15.73 10.27 8.23
N SER A 137 15.55 11.08 9.28
CA SER A 137 15.58 10.65 10.69
C SER A 137 14.67 9.46 11.00
N ALA A 138 13.49 9.40 10.36
CA ALA A 138 12.53 8.31 10.52
C ALA A 138 13.11 6.92 10.12
N LEU A 139 13.96 6.87 9.10
CA LEU A 139 14.63 5.63 8.69
C LEU A 139 15.68 5.21 9.70
N PHE A 140 16.46 6.16 10.22
CA PHE A 140 17.47 5.88 11.24
C PHE A 140 16.82 5.29 12.49
N GLY A 141 15.73 5.90 12.98
CA GLY A 141 14.98 5.37 14.12
C GLY A 141 14.38 3.98 13.87
N MET A 142 13.86 3.73 12.67
CA MET A 142 13.42 2.38 12.26
C MET A 142 14.56 1.36 12.31
N PHE A 143 15.76 1.68 11.79
CA PHE A 143 16.92 0.79 11.87
C PHE A 143 17.39 0.58 13.31
N CYS A 144 17.40 1.62 14.15
CA CYS A 144 17.70 1.50 15.58
C CYS A 144 16.70 0.57 16.28
N ILE A 145 15.39 0.75 16.09
CA ILE A 145 14.35 -0.10 16.68
C ILE A 145 14.52 -1.56 16.24
N PHE A 146 14.73 -1.82 14.95
CA PHE A 146 14.96 -3.17 14.44
C PHE A 146 16.24 -3.79 15.03
N SER A 147 17.32 -3.01 15.14
CA SER A 147 18.59 -3.48 15.70
C SER A 147 18.48 -3.80 17.19
N ILE A 148 17.79 -2.95 17.97
CA ILE A 148 17.47 -3.17 19.38
C ILE A 148 16.65 -4.46 19.52
N LEU A 149 15.57 -4.62 18.76
CA LEU A 149 14.75 -5.83 18.79
C LEU A 149 15.56 -7.09 18.44
N MET A 150 16.44 -7.05 17.43
CA MET A 150 17.33 -8.16 17.07
C MET A 150 18.36 -8.49 18.16
N ILE A 151 18.91 -7.49 18.85
CA ILE A 151 19.84 -7.68 19.97
C ILE A 151 19.11 -8.31 21.16
N LEU A 152 17.91 -7.81 21.52
CA LEU A 152 17.10 -8.41 22.57
C LEU A 152 16.70 -9.86 22.22
N ASP A 153 16.29 -10.13 20.99
CA ASP A 153 15.94 -11.50 20.53
C ASP A 153 17.12 -12.48 20.61
N SER A 154 18.35 -11.96 20.53
CA SER A 154 19.59 -12.74 20.60
C SER A 154 20.16 -12.88 22.02
N THR A 155 19.61 -12.15 23.01
CA THR A 155 20.17 -12.07 24.38
C THR A 155 19.14 -12.37 25.47
N ILE A 156 17.93 -11.81 25.36
CA ILE A 156 16.80 -11.97 26.27
C ILE A 156 15.49 -12.00 25.44
N PRO A 157 15.10 -13.17 24.86
CA PRO A 157 13.96 -13.27 23.95
C PRO A 157 12.62 -12.81 24.56
N ASP A 158 12.44 -12.99 25.87
CA ASP A 158 11.27 -12.53 26.61
C ASP A 158 11.18 -10.99 26.65
N ALA A 159 12.32 -10.29 26.72
CA ALA A 159 12.38 -8.84 26.67
C ALA A 159 12.03 -8.32 25.26
N ALA A 160 12.46 -9.00 24.20
CA ALA A 160 12.03 -8.68 22.83
C ALA A 160 10.50 -8.86 22.68
N THR A 161 9.96 -9.96 23.23
CA THR A 161 8.52 -10.25 23.20
C THR A 161 7.70 -9.24 24.01
N SER A 162 8.20 -8.83 25.18
CA SER A 162 7.62 -7.77 26.01
C SER A 162 7.63 -6.40 25.32
N LEU A 163 8.75 -6.03 24.67
CA LEU A 163 8.85 -4.78 23.90
C LEU A 163 7.88 -4.78 22.69
N MET A 164 7.70 -5.93 22.05
CA MET A 164 6.74 -6.11 20.96
C MET A 164 5.28 -5.97 21.42
N SER A 165 4.91 -6.52 22.58
CA SER A 165 3.53 -6.46 23.09
C SER A 165 3.19 -5.09 23.71
N PHE A 166 4.15 -4.41 24.31
CA PHE A 166 4.00 -3.03 24.78
C PHE A 166 3.60 -2.06 23.64
N PHE A 167 4.26 -2.14 22.48
CA PHE A 167 3.93 -1.30 21.33
C PHE A 167 2.76 -1.80 20.49
N GLU A 168 2.24 -3.00 20.72
CA GLU A 168 1.22 -3.62 19.85
C GLU A 168 -0.05 -2.76 19.65
N PRO A 169 -0.64 -2.09 20.66
CA PRO A 169 -1.80 -1.22 20.43
C PRO A 169 -1.49 -0.04 19.50
N ALA A 170 -0.32 0.59 19.65
CA ALA A 170 0.12 1.65 18.76
C ALA A 170 0.39 1.13 17.34
N LEU A 171 0.96 -0.06 17.18
CA LEU A 171 1.16 -0.70 15.88
C LEU A 171 -0.18 -1.01 15.20
N LEU A 172 -1.16 -1.56 15.93
CA LEU A 172 -2.51 -1.82 15.41
C LEU A 172 -3.26 -0.53 15.05
N PHE A 173 -3.10 0.53 15.83
CA PHE A 173 -3.63 1.86 15.50
C PHE A 173 -3.00 2.41 14.22
N ILE A 174 -1.67 2.40 14.13
CA ILE A 174 -0.92 2.85 12.95
C ILE A 174 -1.32 2.05 11.72
N GLN A 175 -1.45 0.72 11.83
CA GLN A 175 -1.91 -0.14 10.73
C GLN A 175 -3.37 0.13 10.32
N ARG A 176 -4.29 0.34 11.28
CA ARG A 176 -5.70 0.65 10.97
C ARG A 176 -5.87 2.00 10.27
N TRP A 177 -5.03 2.99 10.59
CA TRP A 177 -5.13 4.34 10.03
C TRP A 177 -4.07 4.66 8.96
N LEU A 178 -3.18 3.72 8.64
CA LEU A 178 -2.05 3.88 7.70
C LEU A 178 -2.41 4.63 6.39
N PRO A 179 -3.52 4.33 5.69
CA PRO A 179 -3.86 5.03 4.45
C PRO A 179 -4.20 6.50 4.65
N LEU A 180 -4.74 6.88 5.81
CA LEU A 180 -5.20 8.23 6.11
C LEU A 180 -4.03 9.23 6.24
N PHE A 181 -2.91 8.80 6.82
CA PHE A 181 -1.79 9.70 7.16
C PHE A 181 -1.13 10.35 5.93
N TYR A 182 -1.21 9.72 4.75
CA TYR A 182 -0.62 10.24 3.50
C TYR A 182 -1.66 10.68 2.44
N VAL A 183 -2.97 10.58 2.74
CA VAL A 183 -4.03 11.24 1.95
C VAL A 183 -3.82 12.75 1.78
N PRO A 184 -3.23 13.52 2.72
CA PRO A 184 -3.12 14.98 2.57
C PRO A 184 -2.48 15.48 1.27
N SER A 185 -1.50 14.74 0.74
CA SER A 185 -0.85 15.04 -0.53
C SER A 185 -1.74 14.82 -1.76
N LEU A 186 -2.87 14.12 -1.61
CA LEU A 186 -3.92 13.96 -2.62
C LEU A 186 -4.98 15.06 -2.53
N VAL A 187 -5.34 15.49 -1.31
CA VAL A 187 -6.32 16.57 -1.07
C VAL A 187 -5.83 17.90 -1.63
N ILE A 188 -4.54 18.20 -1.51
CA ILE A 188 -3.95 19.39 -2.17
C ILE A 188 -3.51 19.13 -3.62
N LEU A 189 -3.85 17.98 -4.21
CA LEU A 189 -3.46 17.67 -5.59
C LEU A 189 -4.03 18.68 -6.60
N PRO A 190 -5.30 19.13 -6.53
CA PRO A 190 -5.82 20.13 -7.48
C PRO A 190 -4.97 21.40 -7.54
N LEU A 191 -4.53 21.92 -6.38
CA LEU A 191 -3.61 23.06 -6.32
C LEU A 191 -2.22 22.75 -6.86
N SER A 192 -1.78 21.50 -6.72
CA SER A 192 -0.40 21.08 -7.01
C SER A 192 -0.19 20.60 -8.45
N VAL A 193 -1.25 20.50 -9.26
CA VAL A 193 -1.20 20.06 -10.67
C VAL A 193 -1.87 20.99 -11.67
N ARG A 194 -2.59 22.02 -11.22
CA ARG A 194 -3.25 23.01 -12.12
C ARG A 194 -2.29 23.66 -13.12
N ASP A 195 -1.03 23.85 -12.69
CA ASP A 195 0.04 24.49 -13.45
C ASP A 195 0.82 23.49 -14.34
N ILE A 196 0.49 22.18 -14.28
CA ILE A 196 1.14 21.13 -15.08
C ILE A 196 0.41 20.99 -16.43
N PRO A 197 1.09 21.16 -17.58
CA PRO A 197 0.47 20.98 -18.89
C PRO A 197 -0.11 19.58 -19.09
N ALA A 198 -1.29 19.47 -19.71
CA ALA A 198 -1.96 18.19 -19.97
C ALA A 198 -1.07 17.18 -20.74
N ALA A 199 -0.20 17.67 -21.62
CA ALA A 199 0.80 16.85 -22.31
C ALA A 199 1.82 16.21 -21.34
N SER A 200 2.25 16.92 -20.30
CA SER A 200 3.09 16.37 -19.22
C SER A 200 2.32 15.34 -18.38
N GLY A 201 1.02 15.58 -18.13
CA GLY A 201 0.14 14.59 -17.50
C GLY A 201 0.07 13.27 -18.28
N LEU A 202 -0.08 13.33 -19.60
CA LEU A 202 -0.10 12.14 -20.46
C LEU A 202 1.26 11.40 -20.46
N LYS A 203 2.37 12.14 -20.51
CA LYS A 203 3.74 11.58 -20.36
C LYS A 203 3.90 10.84 -19.04
N ILE A 204 3.43 11.43 -17.94
CA ILE A 204 3.45 10.81 -16.60
C ILE A 204 2.61 9.53 -16.57
N CYS A 205 1.40 9.53 -17.15
CA CYS A 205 0.55 8.33 -17.22
C CYS A 205 1.21 7.18 -18.01
N TYR A 206 1.88 7.49 -19.12
CA TYR A 206 2.65 6.51 -19.91
C TYR A 206 3.80 5.90 -19.09
N ILE A 207 4.59 6.74 -18.42
CA ILE A 207 5.72 6.29 -17.57
C ILE A 207 5.21 5.44 -16.40
N ILE A 208 4.08 5.81 -15.78
CA ILE A 208 3.47 5.01 -14.71
C ILE A 208 3.09 3.61 -15.21
N PHE A 209 2.31 3.50 -16.29
CA PHE A 209 1.77 2.21 -16.73
C PHE A 209 2.87 1.29 -17.31
N GLY A 210 3.69 1.81 -18.23
CA GLY A 210 4.81 1.07 -18.82
C GLY A 210 5.87 0.72 -17.77
N GLY A 211 6.20 1.68 -16.89
CA GLY A 211 7.14 1.47 -15.79
C GLY A 211 6.62 0.50 -14.73
N TRP A 212 5.32 0.48 -14.43
CA TRP A 212 4.72 -0.51 -13.52
C TRP A 212 4.93 -1.93 -14.07
N PHE A 213 4.55 -2.16 -15.32
CA PHE A 213 4.70 -3.45 -15.99
C PHE A 213 6.17 -3.88 -16.06
N ALA A 214 7.08 -2.96 -16.38
CA ALA A 214 8.52 -3.23 -16.43
C ALA A 214 9.10 -3.58 -15.05
N SER A 215 8.81 -2.80 -14.00
CA SER A 215 9.26 -3.09 -12.63
C SER A 215 8.70 -4.43 -12.10
N LEU A 216 7.45 -4.77 -12.45
CA LEU A 216 6.83 -6.07 -12.14
C LEU A 216 7.58 -7.22 -12.80
N CYS A 217 7.86 -7.10 -14.11
CA CYS A 217 8.62 -8.10 -14.87
C CYS A 217 10.01 -8.32 -14.24
N VAL A 218 10.77 -7.24 -14.00
CA VAL A 218 12.11 -7.34 -13.41
C VAL A 218 12.07 -8.02 -12.04
N ALA A 219 11.22 -7.55 -11.12
CA ALA A 219 11.09 -8.11 -9.77
C ALA A 219 10.74 -9.62 -9.79
N GLY A 220 9.77 -10.02 -10.62
CA GLY A 220 9.31 -11.41 -10.68
C GLY A 220 10.25 -12.35 -11.42
N PHE A 221 10.86 -11.93 -12.54
CA PHE A 221 11.85 -12.75 -13.23
C PHE A 221 13.13 -12.91 -12.40
N THR A 222 13.59 -11.87 -11.69
CA THR A 222 14.69 -12.02 -10.72
C THR A 222 14.34 -13.00 -9.60
N ALA A 223 13.14 -12.89 -9.00
CA ALA A 223 12.72 -13.81 -7.94
C ALA A 223 12.69 -15.26 -8.42
N ILE A 224 12.13 -15.53 -9.60
CA ILE A 224 12.09 -16.87 -10.21
C ILE A 224 13.51 -17.38 -10.55
N ALA A 225 14.39 -16.52 -11.07
CA ALA A 225 15.77 -16.89 -11.40
C ALA A 225 16.57 -17.26 -10.14
N VAL A 226 16.52 -16.44 -9.09
CA VAL A 226 17.24 -16.70 -7.84
C VAL A 226 16.65 -17.90 -7.10
N ARG A 227 15.32 -18.07 -7.07
CA ARG A 227 14.71 -19.24 -6.44
C ARG A 227 15.10 -20.56 -7.13
N LYS A 228 15.29 -20.58 -8.45
CA LYS A 228 15.81 -21.76 -9.18
C LYS A 228 17.24 -22.13 -8.77
N ILE A 229 18.04 -21.15 -8.33
CA ILE A 229 19.42 -21.35 -7.86
C ILE A 229 19.41 -21.87 -6.41
N VAL A 230 18.69 -21.19 -5.50
CA VAL A 230 18.74 -21.45 -4.05
C VAL A 230 17.81 -22.59 -3.61
N LYS A 231 16.75 -22.88 -4.39
CA LYS A 231 15.80 -23.99 -4.18
C LYS A 231 15.12 -24.00 -2.80
N THR A 232 14.83 -22.82 -2.24
CA THR A 232 14.15 -22.74 -0.93
C THR A 232 12.74 -23.35 -0.96
N GLU A 233 12.53 -24.34 -0.09
CA GLU A 233 11.21 -24.82 0.29
C GLU A 233 10.42 -23.71 0.99
N MET A 234 9.13 -23.58 0.69
CA MET A 234 8.26 -22.60 1.33
C MET A 234 7.94 -23.03 2.77
N ILE A 235 7.75 -22.06 3.67
CA ILE A 235 6.96 -22.25 4.89
C ILE A 235 5.76 -21.33 4.76
N ASP A 236 4.60 -21.78 5.27
CA ASP A 236 3.50 -20.87 5.59
C ASP A 236 3.98 -19.83 6.62
N ALA A 237 3.57 -18.57 6.44
CA ALA A 237 3.94 -17.51 7.35
C ALA A 237 2.98 -17.39 8.53
N GLU A 238 3.46 -16.80 9.63
CA GLU A 238 2.63 -16.41 10.77
C GLU A 238 1.52 -15.43 10.29
N PRO A 239 0.23 -15.73 10.50
CA PRO A 239 -0.87 -14.97 9.91
C PRO A 239 -0.95 -13.55 10.49
N MET A 240 -0.96 -12.54 9.62
CA MET A 240 -1.06 -11.14 10.05
C MET A 240 -2.46 -10.83 10.56
N ALA A 241 -2.54 -10.30 11.78
CA ALA A 241 -3.79 -9.84 12.38
C ALA A 241 -4.43 -8.73 11.52
N LYS A 242 -5.67 -8.93 11.08
CA LYS A 242 -6.44 -7.92 10.34
C LYS A 242 -6.95 -6.85 11.32
N PRO A 243 -6.80 -5.54 11.04
CA PRO A 243 -7.36 -4.50 11.89
C PRO A 243 -8.89 -4.61 11.97
N SER A 244 -9.46 -4.23 13.12
CA SER A 244 -10.90 -4.29 13.36
C SER A 244 -11.68 -3.35 12.43
N PRO A 245 -12.88 -3.75 11.97
CA PRO A 245 -13.76 -2.88 11.20
C PRO A 245 -14.24 -1.70 12.06
N PHE A 246 -14.59 -0.60 11.40
CA PHE A 246 -15.17 0.57 12.07
C PHE A 246 -16.59 0.27 12.56
N SER A 247 -16.90 0.75 13.76
CA SER A 247 -18.23 0.69 14.35
C SER A 247 -19.12 1.86 13.84
N PRO A 248 -20.46 1.67 13.74
CA PRO A 248 -21.37 2.78 13.44
C PRO A 248 -21.25 3.94 14.42
N THR A 249 -20.94 3.66 15.69
CA THR A 249 -20.72 4.66 16.73
C THR A 249 -19.50 5.55 16.47
N GLU A 250 -18.41 5.03 15.90
CA GLU A 250 -17.28 5.86 15.48
C GLU A 250 -17.68 6.76 14.30
N VAL A 251 -18.48 6.27 13.36
CA VAL A 251 -18.95 7.06 12.20
C VAL A 251 -19.83 8.22 12.68
N TRP A 252 -20.82 7.95 13.53
CA TRP A 252 -21.69 8.98 14.09
C TRP A 252 -20.92 10.04 14.90
N ALA A 253 -19.91 9.63 15.68
CA ALA A 253 -19.06 10.57 16.41
C ALA A 253 -18.29 11.51 15.46
N TRP A 254 -17.68 10.97 14.40
CA TRP A 254 -16.97 11.80 13.41
C TRP A 254 -17.92 12.68 12.58
N SER A 255 -19.13 12.22 12.26
CA SER A 255 -20.17 13.04 11.62
C SER A 255 -20.62 14.21 12.51
N GLY A 256 -20.72 13.98 13.83
CA GLY A 256 -21.00 15.03 14.81
C GLY A 256 -19.88 16.08 14.86
N VAL A 257 -18.62 15.63 14.97
CA VAL A 257 -17.45 16.52 14.94
C VAL A 257 -17.40 17.33 13.64
N PHE A 258 -17.61 16.69 12.49
CA PHE A 258 -17.68 17.35 11.19
C PHE A 258 -18.72 18.46 11.17
N LEU A 259 -19.99 18.14 11.47
CA LEU A 259 -21.09 19.10 11.35
C LEU A 259 -20.93 20.29 12.31
N ILE A 260 -20.60 20.03 13.57
CA ILE A 260 -20.43 21.08 14.60
C ILE A 260 -19.29 22.02 14.22
N SER A 261 -18.12 21.48 13.82
CA SER A 261 -16.96 22.30 13.51
C SER A 261 -17.05 22.99 12.14
N PHE A 262 -17.74 22.41 11.15
CA PHE A 262 -18.02 23.05 9.86
C PHE A 262 -18.91 24.29 10.06
N VAL A 263 -19.99 24.16 10.84
CA VAL A 263 -20.89 25.27 11.15
C VAL A 263 -20.18 26.32 12.00
N ALA A 264 -19.42 25.92 13.03
CA ALA A 264 -18.64 26.87 13.84
C ALA A 264 -17.60 27.65 13.00
N ALA A 265 -16.93 27.01 12.05
CA ALA A 265 -15.96 27.65 11.17
C ALA A 265 -16.60 28.64 10.17
N LEU A 266 -17.88 28.46 9.80
CA LEU A 266 -18.61 29.41 8.94
C LEU A 266 -19.00 30.69 9.72
N PHE A 267 -19.47 30.54 10.96
CA PHE A 267 -19.87 31.70 11.77
C PHE A 267 -18.70 32.41 12.45
N TYR A 268 -17.62 31.69 12.78
CA TYR A 268 -16.46 32.22 13.50
C TYR A 268 -15.13 31.77 12.85
N PRO A 269 -14.76 32.27 11.65
CA PRO A 269 -13.65 31.74 10.85
C PRO A 269 -12.25 31.77 11.48
N THR A 270 -12.07 32.45 12.60
CA THR A 270 -10.82 32.57 13.37
C THR A 270 -10.96 32.14 14.84
N ALA A 271 -12.02 31.41 15.21
CA ALA A 271 -12.30 31.00 16.60
C ALA A 271 -11.12 30.29 17.30
N LEU A 272 -10.30 29.53 16.55
CA LEU A 272 -9.11 28.85 17.07
C LEU A 272 -7.81 29.63 16.78
N GLY A 273 -7.92 30.95 16.67
CA GLY A 273 -6.84 31.93 16.46
C GLY A 273 -6.44 32.14 15.00
N THR A 274 -6.65 31.15 14.12
CA THR A 274 -6.36 31.24 12.69
C THR A 274 -7.40 30.51 11.85
N SER A 275 -7.47 30.82 10.55
CA SER A 275 -8.36 30.13 9.62
C SER A 275 -8.00 28.63 9.50
N ALA A 276 -6.72 28.29 9.35
CA ALA A 276 -6.25 26.90 9.29
C ALA A 276 -6.64 26.08 10.54
N ARG A 277 -6.38 26.60 11.75
CA ARG A 277 -6.75 25.92 13.00
C ARG A 277 -8.26 25.78 13.17
N THR A 278 -9.03 26.76 12.68
CA THR A 278 -10.50 26.74 12.77
C THR A 278 -11.10 25.75 11.75
N CYS A 279 -10.51 25.61 10.57
CA CYS A 279 -10.94 24.62 9.57
C CYS A 279 -10.45 23.20 9.87
N LEU A 280 -9.35 23.05 10.61
CA LEU A 280 -8.71 21.76 10.95
C LEU A 280 -9.69 20.68 11.41
N PRO A 281 -10.63 20.91 12.36
CA PRO A 281 -11.44 19.81 12.89
C PRO A 281 -12.44 19.27 11.87
N PHE A 282 -13.08 20.12 11.07
CA PHE A 282 -14.05 19.67 10.06
C PHE A 282 -13.35 19.01 8.88
N LEU A 283 -12.21 19.58 8.44
CA LEU A 283 -11.42 19.02 7.36
C LEU A 283 -10.87 17.64 7.73
N LEU A 284 -10.31 17.51 8.94
CA LEU A 284 -9.84 16.23 9.49
C LEU A 284 -10.98 15.21 9.59
N ALA A 285 -12.13 15.63 10.13
CA ALA A 285 -13.30 14.78 10.26
C ALA A 285 -13.82 14.30 8.89
N SER A 286 -13.84 15.15 7.86
CA SER A 286 -14.24 14.75 6.51
C SER A 286 -13.25 13.75 5.90
N THR A 287 -11.93 13.96 6.05
CA THR A 287 -10.93 13.00 5.57
C THR A 287 -11.09 11.64 6.25
N VAL A 288 -11.38 11.62 7.56
CA VAL A 288 -11.68 10.41 8.34
C VAL A 288 -12.97 9.74 7.89
N LEU A 289 -14.06 10.48 7.72
CA LEU A 289 -15.35 9.93 7.26
C LEU A 289 -15.24 9.31 5.87
N GLY A 290 -14.55 9.96 4.94
CA GLY A 290 -14.24 9.41 3.62
C GLY A 290 -13.47 8.08 3.72
N TYR A 291 -12.52 7.96 4.65
CA TYR A 291 -11.81 6.70 4.89
C TYR A 291 -12.71 5.60 5.44
N MET A 292 -13.55 5.92 6.43
CA MET A 292 -14.44 4.97 7.09
C MET A 292 -15.53 4.45 6.15
N VAL A 293 -16.18 5.36 5.41
CA VAL A 293 -17.19 5.02 4.38
C VAL A 293 -16.54 4.22 3.25
N GLY A 294 -15.43 4.68 2.70
CA GLY A 294 -14.69 3.97 1.65
C GLY A 294 -14.25 2.57 2.09
N SER A 295 -13.82 2.41 3.34
CA SER A 295 -13.47 1.12 3.94
C SER A 295 -14.68 0.19 4.14
N GLY A 296 -15.90 0.74 4.22
CA GLY A 296 -17.15 -0.02 4.27
C GLY A 296 -17.68 -0.52 2.92
N LEU A 297 -17.24 0.07 1.79
CA LEU A 297 -17.78 -0.24 0.45
C LEU A 297 -17.61 -1.72 0.04
N PRO A 298 -18.50 -2.28 -0.82
CA PRO A 298 -18.35 -3.63 -1.34
C PRO A 298 -17.11 -3.78 -2.25
N SER A 299 -16.64 -5.01 -2.42
CA SER A 299 -15.42 -5.39 -3.14
C SER A 299 -15.29 -4.78 -4.53
N ASP A 300 -16.40 -4.74 -5.27
CA ASP A 300 -16.41 -4.33 -6.67
C ASP A 300 -16.38 -2.81 -6.84
N VAL A 301 -17.02 -2.08 -5.92
CA VAL A 301 -16.95 -0.62 -5.85
C VAL A 301 -15.55 -0.17 -5.42
N LYS A 302 -14.89 -0.90 -4.52
CA LYS A 302 -13.51 -0.63 -4.06
C LYS A 302 -12.43 -0.70 -5.15
N LYS A 303 -12.70 -1.32 -6.31
CA LYS A 303 -11.81 -1.34 -7.49
C LYS A 303 -11.66 0.04 -8.13
N VAL A 304 -12.67 0.90 -7.94
CA VAL A 304 -12.75 2.27 -8.47
C VAL A 304 -12.66 3.27 -7.31
N PHE A 305 -13.58 3.18 -6.35
CA PHE A 305 -13.61 3.99 -5.14
C PHE A 305 -12.80 3.30 -4.03
N HIS A 306 -11.48 3.23 -4.24
CA HIS A 306 -10.57 2.79 -3.18
C HIS A 306 -10.69 3.73 -1.96
N PRO A 307 -10.60 3.24 -0.70
CA PRO A 307 -10.79 4.09 0.49
C PRO A 307 -10.00 5.40 0.47
N ILE A 308 -8.76 5.38 0.00
CA ILE A 308 -7.88 6.57 -0.16
C ILE A 308 -8.51 7.66 -1.05
N ILE A 309 -9.16 7.26 -2.16
CA ILE A 309 -9.87 8.18 -3.06
C ILE A 309 -11.10 8.76 -2.35
N CYS A 310 -11.80 7.93 -1.58
CA CYS A 310 -12.95 8.37 -0.79
C CYS A 310 -12.55 9.40 0.28
N CYS A 311 -11.38 9.25 0.91
CA CYS A 311 -10.81 10.25 1.82
C CYS A 311 -10.60 11.59 1.12
N ALA A 312 -9.93 11.56 -0.06
CA ALA A 312 -9.59 12.75 -0.82
C ALA A 312 -10.85 13.48 -1.31
N LEU A 313 -11.72 12.78 -2.05
CA LEU A 313 -12.97 13.36 -2.56
C LEU A 313 -13.89 13.89 -1.46
N SER A 314 -13.91 13.27 -0.28
CA SER A 314 -14.69 13.80 0.85
C SER A 314 -14.10 15.10 1.39
N ALA A 315 -12.79 15.17 1.60
CA ALA A 315 -12.11 16.39 2.04
C ALA A 315 -12.21 17.52 1.00
N ASP A 316 -12.05 17.21 -0.28
CA ASP A 316 -12.18 18.16 -1.39
C ASP A 316 -13.61 18.71 -1.49
N LEU A 317 -14.63 17.85 -1.35
CA LEU A 317 -16.04 18.25 -1.35
C LEU A 317 -16.39 19.12 -0.13
N ALA A 318 -15.85 18.80 1.05
CA ALA A 318 -16.01 19.64 2.24
C ALA A 318 -15.29 20.99 2.09
N ALA A 319 -14.09 21.01 1.50
CA ALA A 319 -13.34 22.23 1.22
C ALA A 319 -14.05 23.10 0.18
N LEU A 320 -14.65 22.50 -0.85
CA LEU A 320 -15.45 23.19 -1.87
C LEU A 320 -16.75 23.76 -1.27
N ALA A 321 -17.47 22.97 -0.48
CA ALA A 321 -18.69 23.42 0.20
C ALA A 321 -18.40 24.58 1.17
N PHE A 322 -17.33 24.48 1.97
CA PHE A 322 -16.90 25.55 2.85
C PHE A 322 -16.44 26.80 2.07
N GLY A 323 -15.62 26.62 1.03
CA GLY A 323 -15.12 27.69 0.18
C GLY A 323 -16.23 28.46 -0.55
N TYR A 324 -17.29 27.76 -0.97
CA TYR A 324 -18.49 28.36 -1.54
C TYR A 324 -19.30 29.15 -0.50
N LEU A 325 -19.63 28.52 0.64
CA LEU A 325 -20.46 29.15 1.69
C LEU A 325 -19.78 30.34 2.37
N SER A 326 -18.47 30.26 2.61
CA SER A 326 -17.64 31.35 3.14
C SER A 326 -17.24 32.40 2.09
N LYS A 327 -17.54 32.16 0.81
CA LYS A 327 -17.11 32.97 -0.36
C LYS A 327 -15.58 33.12 -0.49
N SER A 328 -14.79 32.26 0.14
CA SER A 328 -13.33 32.27 0.05
C SER A 328 -12.78 31.51 -1.17
N GLY A 329 -13.57 30.60 -1.76
CA GLY A 329 -13.13 29.72 -2.84
C GLY A 329 -12.37 28.48 -2.33
N LEU A 330 -12.03 27.56 -3.23
CA LEU A 330 -11.40 26.27 -2.87
C LEU A 330 -9.93 26.44 -2.43
N ASP A 331 -9.17 27.24 -3.15
CA ASP A 331 -7.72 27.43 -2.97
C ASP A 331 -7.29 27.79 -1.53
N PRO A 332 -7.82 28.82 -0.86
CA PRO A 332 -7.42 29.13 0.50
C PRO A 332 -7.85 28.05 1.50
N VAL A 333 -8.91 27.27 1.21
CA VAL A 333 -9.35 26.18 2.09
C VAL A 333 -8.44 24.96 1.97
N LEU A 334 -7.98 24.63 0.76
CA LEU A 334 -6.94 23.62 0.54
C LEU A 334 -5.55 24.09 1.03
N GLY A 335 -5.27 25.40 1.00
CA GLY A 335 -4.09 25.97 1.65
C GLY A 335 -4.14 25.89 3.18
N ASN A 336 -5.31 26.15 3.78
CA ASN A 336 -5.60 25.93 5.20
C ASN A 336 -5.57 24.45 5.59
N TYR A 337 -5.82 23.53 4.65
CA TYR A 337 -5.79 22.09 4.88
C TYR A 337 -4.37 21.56 5.13
N LEU A 338 -3.38 21.98 4.33
CA LEU A 338 -1.96 21.60 4.50
C LEU A 338 -1.08 22.85 4.42
N THR A 339 -0.87 23.50 5.56
CA THR A 339 -0.13 24.77 5.63
C THR A 339 1.38 24.58 5.53
N LYS A 340 1.89 23.39 5.88
CA LYS A 340 3.31 23.07 6.05
C LYS A 340 4.00 23.86 7.17
N VAL A 341 3.24 24.57 8.02
CA VAL A 341 3.74 25.46 9.08
C VAL A 341 3.41 24.88 10.46
N SER A 342 4.43 24.45 11.20
CA SER A 342 4.28 23.73 12.48
C SER A 342 3.66 24.57 13.62
N SER A 343 3.71 25.90 13.55
CA SER A 343 3.03 26.80 14.49
C SER A 343 1.55 27.03 14.13
N ASN A 344 1.15 26.71 12.90
CA ASN A 344 -0.21 26.91 12.36
C ASN A 344 -0.64 25.69 11.52
N PRO A 345 -0.73 24.48 12.10
CA PRO A 345 -1.04 23.27 11.34
C PRO A 345 -2.48 23.28 10.81
N GLY A 346 -2.66 22.75 9.60
CA GLY A 346 -3.95 22.30 9.09
C GLY A 346 -4.22 20.82 9.39
N ALA A 347 -5.37 20.32 8.94
CA ALA A 347 -5.76 18.90 9.09
C ALA A 347 -4.74 17.94 8.46
N GLY A 348 -4.22 18.31 7.30
CA GLY A 348 -3.20 17.58 6.57
C GLY A 348 -1.86 17.52 7.30
N ASP A 349 -1.46 18.59 8.00
CA ASP A 349 -0.20 18.62 8.74
C ASP A 349 -0.22 17.68 9.95
N ILE A 350 -1.37 17.57 10.63
CA ILE A 350 -1.57 16.60 11.72
C ILE A 350 -1.49 15.16 11.19
N LEU A 351 -2.16 14.85 10.08
CA LEU A 351 -2.13 13.53 9.46
C LEU A 351 -0.71 13.16 8.96
N MET A 352 -0.04 14.08 8.26
CA MET A 352 1.33 13.91 7.79
C MET A 352 2.35 13.74 8.93
N GLY A 353 2.05 14.26 10.13
CA GLY A 353 2.87 14.09 11.33
C GLY A 353 3.10 12.62 11.73
N PHE A 354 2.19 11.71 11.36
CA PHE A 354 2.31 10.28 11.67
C PHE A 354 3.21 9.48 10.70
N LEU A 355 3.71 10.08 9.61
CA LEU A 355 4.55 9.35 8.64
C LEU A 355 5.85 8.78 9.25
N GLY A 356 6.47 9.47 10.21
CA GLY A 356 7.62 8.93 10.93
C GLY A 356 7.24 7.73 11.81
N SER A 357 6.07 7.76 12.45
CA SER A 357 5.51 6.64 13.22
C SER A 357 5.17 5.43 12.34
N VAL A 358 4.67 5.67 11.13
CA VAL A 358 4.49 4.62 10.10
C VAL A 358 5.82 3.94 9.78
N ILE A 359 6.88 4.72 9.52
CA ILE A 359 8.20 4.18 9.20
C ILE A 359 8.78 3.39 10.39
N PHE A 360 8.62 3.88 11.63
CA PHE A 360 8.98 3.11 12.83
C PHE A 360 8.21 1.78 12.93
N SER A 361 6.91 1.75 12.59
CA SER A 361 6.09 0.53 12.63
C SER A 361 6.56 -0.58 11.68
N PHE A 362 7.30 -0.23 10.62
CA PHE A 362 7.93 -1.22 9.73
C PHE A 362 9.07 -1.98 10.40
N ALA A 363 9.78 -1.41 11.37
CA ALA A 363 10.80 -2.12 12.15
C ALA A 363 10.21 -3.30 12.92
N PHE A 364 9.12 -3.05 13.66
CA PHE A 364 8.37 -4.09 14.39
C PHE A 364 7.77 -5.13 13.43
N SER A 365 7.30 -4.70 12.26
CA SER A 365 6.73 -5.59 11.23
C SER A 365 7.78 -6.52 10.62
N MET A 366 8.96 -5.99 10.28
CA MET A 366 10.12 -6.77 9.85
C MET A 366 10.61 -7.72 10.94
N PHE A 367 10.58 -7.29 12.21
CA PHE A 367 10.97 -8.14 13.33
C PHE A 367 10.01 -9.31 13.54
N LYS A 368 8.68 -9.11 13.46
CA LYS A 368 7.72 -10.24 13.46
C LYS A 368 8.05 -11.24 12.36
N GLN A 369 8.29 -10.76 11.13
CA GLN A 369 8.57 -11.61 9.96
C GLN A 369 10.04 -12.09 9.82
N ARG A 370 10.93 -11.81 10.79
CA ARG A 370 12.40 -12.01 10.67
C ARG A 370 12.84 -13.42 10.27
N LYS A 371 12.11 -14.45 10.70
CA LYS A 371 12.40 -15.86 10.36
C LYS A 371 12.22 -16.12 8.85
N LEU A 372 11.15 -15.60 8.26
CA LEU A 372 10.85 -15.72 6.83
C LEU A 372 11.82 -14.88 5.99
N VAL A 373 12.10 -13.64 6.43
CA VAL A 373 13.13 -12.78 5.83
C VAL A 373 14.48 -13.49 5.78
N LYS A 374 14.88 -14.17 6.87
CA LYS A 374 16.15 -14.92 6.94
C LYS A 374 16.16 -16.16 6.02
N ARG A 375 15.05 -16.90 5.90
CA ARG A 375 14.97 -18.12 5.06
C ARG A 375 14.96 -17.83 3.57
N HIS A 376 14.27 -16.77 3.14
CA HIS A 376 14.14 -16.38 1.73
C HIS A 376 14.95 -15.10 1.41
N ALA A 377 16.04 -14.88 2.15
CA ALA A 377 16.85 -13.68 2.06
C ALA A 377 17.40 -13.44 0.64
N ALA A 378 17.90 -14.49 0.00
CA ALA A 378 18.48 -14.41 -1.33
C ALA A 378 17.44 -13.95 -2.36
N GLU A 379 16.27 -14.59 -2.42
CA GLU A 379 15.18 -14.25 -3.33
C GLU A 379 14.65 -12.84 -3.08
N ILE A 380 14.44 -12.47 -1.81
CA ILE A 380 13.84 -11.19 -1.43
C ILE A 380 14.81 -10.02 -1.67
N PHE A 381 16.03 -10.07 -1.12
CA PHE A 381 16.95 -8.93 -1.19
C PHE A 381 17.43 -8.66 -2.63
N THR A 382 17.78 -9.69 -3.41
CA THR A 382 18.23 -9.50 -4.80
C THR A 382 17.12 -8.89 -5.67
N SER A 383 15.91 -9.43 -5.60
CA SER A 383 14.77 -8.98 -6.39
C SER A 383 14.34 -7.57 -6.02
N VAL A 384 14.28 -7.25 -4.71
CA VAL A 384 13.92 -5.91 -4.24
C VAL A 384 14.98 -4.88 -4.63
N ILE A 385 16.28 -5.17 -4.45
CA ILE A 385 17.35 -4.22 -4.79
C ILE A 385 17.39 -3.97 -6.31
N LEU A 386 17.37 -5.04 -7.13
CA LEU A 386 17.43 -4.91 -8.59
C LEU A 386 16.17 -4.25 -9.17
N SER A 387 14.98 -4.58 -8.68
CA SER A 387 13.75 -3.92 -9.13
C SER A 387 13.66 -2.47 -8.66
N THR A 388 14.17 -2.12 -7.48
CA THR A 388 14.20 -0.74 -6.98
C THR A 388 15.16 0.12 -7.80
N LEU A 389 16.39 -0.36 -8.02
CA LEU A 389 17.36 0.32 -8.90
C LEU A 389 16.80 0.49 -10.31
N PHE A 390 16.30 -0.60 -10.91
CA PHE A 390 15.65 -0.55 -12.22
C PHE A 390 14.51 0.47 -12.24
N SER A 391 13.61 0.46 -11.27
CA SER A 391 12.44 1.34 -11.23
C SER A 391 12.84 2.82 -11.15
N LEU A 392 13.83 3.17 -10.31
CA LEU A 392 14.33 4.54 -10.20
C LEU A 392 15.00 5.00 -11.51
N TYR A 393 15.98 4.23 -12.00
CA TYR A 393 16.76 4.59 -13.18
C TYR A 393 15.96 4.54 -14.48
N SER A 394 15.05 3.58 -14.65
CA SER A 394 14.16 3.51 -15.81
C SER A 394 13.17 4.68 -15.82
N THR A 395 12.72 5.15 -14.64
CA THR A 395 11.80 6.29 -14.54
C THR A 395 12.51 7.62 -14.86
N ALA A 396 13.74 7.81 -14.37
CA ALA A 396 14.58 8.94 -14.74
C ALA A 396 14.80 8.99 -16.27
N LEU A 397 15.25 7.87 -16.85
CA LEU A 397 15.53 7.75 -18.27
C LEU A 397 14.26 7.92 -19.12
N ALA A 398 13.14 7.31 -18.74
CA ALA A 398 11.88 7.44 -19.46
C ALA A 398 11.36 8.88 -19.45
N GLY A 399 11.47 9.61 -18.32
CA GLY A 399 11.14 11.02 -18.22
C GLY A 399 11.90 11.87 -19.23
N ARG A 400 13.23 11.72 -19.29
CA ARG A 400 14.07 12.40 -20.29
C ARG A 400 13.74 12.01 -21.72
N LEU A 401 13.54 10.72 -22.00
CA LEU A 401 13.23 10.22 -23.35
C LEU A 401 11.90 10.73 -23.90
N VAL A 402 10.89 10.98 -23.05
CA VAL A 402 9.63 11.61 -23.47
C VAL A 402 9.66 13.14 -23.38
N GLY A 403 10.76 13.75 -22.96
CA GLY A 403 10.87 15.19 -22.72
C GLY A 403 9.89 15.69 -21.65
N LEU A 404 9.80 14.98 -20.52
CA LEU A 404 9.14 15.47 -19.32
C LEU A 404 10.10 16.39 -18.56
N GLU A 405 9.59 17.47 -17.96
CA GLU A 405 10.40 18.41 -17.19
C GLU A 405 11.22 17.69 -16.08
N PRO A 406 12.49 18.06 -15.82
CA PRO A 406 13.32 17.40 -14.82
C PRO A 406 12.68 17.38 -13.42
N THR A 407 12.04 18.48 -12.99
CA THR A 407 11.35 18.57 -11.69
C THR A 407 10.22 17.54 -11.57
N LEU A 408 9.41 17.38 -12.62
CA LEU A 408 8.32 16.42 -12.71
C LEU A 408 8.85 14.99 -12.81
N THR A 409 9.91 14.76 -13.60
CA THR A 409 10.61 13.48 -13.72
C THR A 409 11.14 13.02 -12.36
N VAL A 410 11.80 13.90 -11.61
CA VAL A 410 12.29 13.65 -10.26
C VAL A 410 11.15 13.37 -9.28
N SER A 411 10.04 14.11 -9.39
CA SER A 411 8.83 13.91 -8.57
C SER A 411 8.18 12.54 -8.77
N ILE A 412 8.37 11.89 -9.93
CA ILE A 412 7.79 10.57 -10.22
C ILE A 412 8.74 9.39 -9.98
N LEU A 413 10.02 9.62 -9.66
CA LEU A 413 11.01 8.55 -9.44
C LEU A 413 10.55 7.44 -8.46
N PRO A 414 10.03 7.74 -7.25
CA PRO A 414 9.68 6.71 -6.28
C PRO A 414 8.29 6.08 -6.52
N ARG A 415 7.73 6.12 -7.74
CA ARG A 415 6.37 5.65 -8.09
C ARG A 415 5.96 4.27 -7.57
N CYS A 416 6.91 3.34 -7.41
CA CYS A 416 6.65 1.97 -6.93
C CYS A 416 6.85 1.78 -5.42
N ILE A 417 7.21 2.84 -4.68
CA ILE A 417 7.49 2.83 -3.25
C ILE A 417 6.26 3.33 -2.48
N THR A 418 6.01 2.80 -1.28
CA THR A 418 4.89 3.26 -0.42
C THR A 418 4.98 4.76 -0.12
N VAL A 419 3.83 5.45 -0.14
CA VAL A 419 3.77 6.93 -0.12
C VAL A 419 4.59 7.55 1.02
N ALA A 420 4.52 7.03 2.26
CA ALA A 420 5.30 7.54 3.39
C ALA A 420 6.82 7.55 3.15
N LEU A 421 7.34 6.54 2.46
CA LEU A 421 8.76 6.41 2.10
C LEU A 421 9.09 7.15 0.79
N ALA A 422 8.16 7.16 -0.18
CA ALA A 422 8.29 7.95 -1.41
C ALA A 422 8.37 9.47 -1.13
N LEU A 423 7.58 9.95 -0.16
CA LEU A 423 7.63 11.35 0.30
C LEU A 423 8.90 11.65 1.11
N SER A 424 9.45 10.66 1.82
CA SER A 424 10.77 10.78 2.44
C SER A 424 11.87 10.87 1.38
N ILE A 425 11.80 10.05 0.31
CA ILE A 425 12.73 10.08 -0.83
C ILE A 425 12.67 11.41 -1.57
N VAL A 426 11.47 11.88 -1.95
CA VAL A 426 11.37 13.10 -2.77
C VAL A 426 11.86 14.35 -2.02
N SER A 427 11.78 14.36 -0.68
CA SER A 427 12.35 15.42 0.16
C SER A 427 13.89 15.53 0.09
N LEU A 428 14.57 14.52 -0.47
CA LEU A 428 16.01 14.55 -0.73
C LEU A 428 16.38 15.25 -2.05
N PHE A 429 15.40 15.64 -2.86
CA PHE A 429 15.58 16.32 -4.15
C PHE A 429 14.97 17.71 -4.10
N GLU A 430 15.73 18.72 -4.52
CA GLU A 430 15.31 20.11 -4.50
C GLU A 430 14.35 20.39 -5.69
N GLY A 431 13.33 21.24 -5.47
CA GLY A 431 12.31 21.58 -6.48
C GLY A 431 11.23 20.53 -6.76
N ALA A 432 11.27 19.34 -6.14
CA ALA A 432 10.35 18.25 -6.46
C ALA A 432 8.99 18.32 -5.73
N ASN A 433 7.91 17.90 -6.41
CA ASN A 433 6.51 18.08 -6.01
C ASN A 433 5.97 16.85 -5.26
N SER A 434 5.87 16.97 -3.94
CA SER A 434 5.36 15.92 -3.03
C SER A 434 3.92 15.48 -3.35
N SER A 435 3.05 16.39 -3.76
CA SER A 435 1.65 16.06 -4.07
C SER A 435 1.56 15.18 -5.31
N LEU A 436 2.29 15.55 -6.36
CA LEU A 436 2.44 14.75 -7.57
C LEU A 436 3.04 13.38 -7.24
N THR A 437 4.06 13.32 -6.39
CA THR A 437 4.68 12.06 -5.92
C THR A 437 3.63 11.12 -5.31
N ALA A 438 2.80 11.63 -4.39
CA ALA A 438 1.78 10.82 -3.72
C ALA A 438 0.70 10.33 -4.70
N ALA A 439 0.23 11.20 -5.60
CA ALA A 439 -0.75 10.82 -6.62
C ALA A 439 -0.21 9.76 -7.58
N VAL A 440 1.02 9.94 -8.06
CA VAL A 440 1.71 9.01 -8.96
C VAL A 440 1.91 7.64 -8.30
N VAL A 441 2.31 7.60 -7.03
CA VAL A 441 2.40 6.35 -6.27
C VAL A 441 1.03 5.69 -6.13
N VAL A 442 -0.02 6.44 -5.76
CA VAL A 442 -1.37 5.89 -5.58
C VAL A 442 -1.93 5.37 -6.90
N VAL A 443 -1.78 6.09 -8.02
CA VAL A 443 -2.19 5.63 -9.36
C VAL A 443 -1.41 4.38 -9.79
N THR A 444 -0.08 4.33 -9.57
CA THR A 444 0.74 3.12 -9.81
C THR A 444 0.20 1.92 -9.02
N GLY A 445 -0.17 2.14 -7.75
CA GLY A 445 -0.73 1.11 -6.88
C GLY A 445 -2.13 0.66 -7.29
N LEU A 446 -2.98 1.55 -7.81
CA LEU A 446 -4.32 1.24 -8.32
C LEU A 446 -4.27 0.48 -9.65
N ILE A 447 -3.32 0.81 -10.53
CA ILE A 447 -3.03 0.03 -11.74
C ILE A 447 -2.61 -1.39 -11.35
N GLY A 448 -1.70 -1.54 -10.38
CA GLY A 448 -1.40 -2.86 -9.82
C GLY A 448 -2.63 -3.56 -9.24
N ALA A 449 -3.42 -2.87 -8.40
CA ALA A 449 -4.59 -3.45 -7.75
C ALA A 449 -5.61 -4.03 -8.75
N ASN A 450 -5.77 -3.41 -9.91
CA ASN A 450 -6.73 -3.85 -10.93
C ASN A 450 -6.13 -4.82 -11.97
N PHE A 451 -4.83 -4.76 -12.27
CA PHE A 451 -4.21 -5.51 -13.38
C PHE A 451 -3.16 -6.56 -12.97
N VAL A 452 -2.68 -6.59 -11.72
CA VAL A 452 -1.51 -7.42 -11.34
C VAL A 452 -1.73 -8.91 -11.54
N GLN A 453 -2.86 -9.47 -11.09
CA GLN A 453 -3.17 -10.90 -11.23
C GLN A 453 -3.17 -11.35 -12.69
N ALA A 454 -3.93 -10.65 -13.55
CA ALA A 454 -4.00 -10.95 -14.98
C ALA A 454 -2.63 -10.85 -15.67
N THR A 455 -1.76 -9.92 -15.25
CA THR A 455 -0.38 -9.82 -15.72
C THR A 455 0.47 -11.00 -15.25
N LEU A 456 0.44 -11.35 -13.96
CA LEU A 456 1.19 -12.48 -13.39
C LEU A 456 0.77 -13.82 -14.03
N ASP A 457 -0.51 -14.02 -14.26
CA ASP A 457 -1.07 -15.22 -14.91
C ASP A 457 -0.64 -15.31 -16.37
N LYS A 458 -0.69 -14.19 -17.11
CA LYS A 458 -0.22 -14.09 -18.50
C LYS A 458 1.29 -14.32 -18.62
N LEU A 459 2.08 -13.85 -17.66
CA LEU A 459 3.52 -14.13 -17.52
C LEU A 459 3.81 -15.53 -16.95
N ARG A 460 2.77 -16.31 -16.60
CA ARG A 460 2.84 -17.67 -16.04
C ARG A 460 3.62 -17.78 -14.72
N PHE A 461 3.64 -16.71 -13.91
CA PHE A 461 4.25 -16.75 -12.58
C PHE A 461 3.34 -17.57 -11.65
N ARG A 462 3.70 -18.83 -11.38
CA ARG A 462 2.93 -19.77 -10.53
C ARG A 462 3.38 -19.81 -9.07
N ASP A 463 4.34 -18.98 -8.71
CA ASP A 463 5.02 -19.01 -7.41
C ASP A 463 4.52 -17.89 -6.49
N PRO A 464 3.92 -18.19 -5.33
CA PRO A 464 3.54 -17.19 -4.32
C PRO A 464 4.66 -16.22 -3.93
N ILE A 465 5.91 -16.70 -3.85
CA ILE A 465 7.08 -15.88 -3.50
C ILE A 465 7.31 -14.84 -4.59
N ALA A 466 7.46 -15.28 -5.84
CA ALA A 466 7.69 -14.40 -6.97
C ALA A 466 6.50 -13.49 -7.28
N ARG A 467 5.26 -13.98 -7.20
CA ARG A 467 4.03 -13.18 -7.35
C ARG A 467 3.94 -12.10 -6.29
N GLY A 468 4.25 -12.44 -5.04
CA GLY A 468 4.21 -11.50 -3.91
C GLY A 468 5.28 -10.41 -4.02
N ILE A 469 6.54 -10.80 -4.26
CA ILE A 469 7.65 -9.86 -4.48
C ILE A 469 7.36 -8.95 -5.69
N ALA A 470 6.99 -9.51 -6.85
CA ALA A 470 6.73 -8.74 -8.06
C ALA A 470 5.61 -7.72 -7.90
N THR A 471 4.55 -8.09 -7.18
CA THR A 471 3.42 -7.22 -6.88
C THR A 471 3.84 -6.06 -5.97
N ALA A 472 4.53 -6.36 -4.86
CA ALA A 472 4.89 -5.37 -3.88
C ALA A 472 6.00 -4.41 -4.36
N SER A 473 6.98 -4.91 -5.13
CA SER A 473 8.04 -4.06 -5.71
C SER A 473 7.58 -3.21 -6.90
N SER A 474 6.41 -3.48 -7.50
CA SER A 474 5.86 -2.69 -8.61
C SER A 474 4.69 -1.78 -8.20
N ALA A 475 3.82 -2.23 -7.30
CA ALA A 475 2.56 -1.60 -6.93
C ALA A 475 2.30 -1.53 -5.41
N HIS A 476 3.35 -1.73 -4.61
CA HIS A 476 3.40 -1.49 -3.16
C HIS A 476 2.19 -2.07 -2.39
N GLY A 477 1.68 -1.34 -1.40
CA GLY A 477 0.60 -1.80 -0.51
C GLY A 477 -0.74 -1.99 -1.21
N LEU A 478 -1.02 -1.26 -2.29
CA LEU A 478 -2.29 -1.36 -3.02
C LEU A 478 -2.35 -2.62 -3.89
N GLY A 479 -1.30 -2.90 -4.66
CA GLY A 479 -1.16 -4.17 -5.36
C GLY A 479 -1.13 -5.36 -4.38
N THR A 480 -0.42 -5.21 -3.26
CA THR A 480 -0.37 -6.21 -2.17
C THR A 480 -1.76 -6.57 -1.66
N ALA A 481 -2.60 -5.59 -1.34
CA ALA A 481 -3.95 -5.81 -0.82
C ALA A 481 -4.87 -6.50 -1.85
N ALA A 482 -4.73 -6.18 -3.13
CA ALA A 482 -5.54 -6.80 -4.19
C ALA A 482 -5.10 -8.25 -4.50
N LEU A 483 -3.79 -8.53 -4.51
CA LEU A 483 -3.26 -9.88 -4.70
C LEU A 483 -3.69 -10.79 -3.55
N SER A 484 -3.35 -10.41 -2.32
CA SER A 484 -3.60 -11.19 -1.10
C SER A 484 -5.08 -11.42 -0.79
N ALA A 485 -5.99 -10.61 -1.34
CA ALA A 485 -7.43 -10.84 -1.26
C ALA A 485 -7.93 -12.06 -2.05
N LYS A 486 -7.10 -12.63 -2.95
CA LYS A 486 -7.37 -13.90 -3.65
C LYS A 486 -6.28 -14.96 -3.45
N GLU A 487 -5.05 -14.54 -3.20
CA GLU A 487 -3.86 -15.38 -3.03
C GLU A 487 -3.24 -15.09 -1.64
N PRO A 488 -3.89 -15.52 -0.53
CA PRO A 488 -3.41 -15.26 0.82
C PRO A 488 -1.99 -15.78 1.08
N GLU A 489 -1.56 -16.82 0.37
CA GLU A 489 -0.22 -17.40 0.41
C GLU A 489 0.88 -16.45 -0.10
N ALA A 490 0.55 -15.46 -0.94
CA ALA A 490 1.48 -14.45 -1.43
C ALA A 490 1.62 -13.24 -0.47
N LEU A 491 0.65 -13.04 0.45
CA LEU A 491 0.61 -11.94 1.41
C LEU A 491 1.91 -11.72 2.21
N PRO A 492 2.61 -12.75 2.73
CA PRO A 492 3.78 -12.53 3.58
C PRO A 492 4.97 -11.99 2.78
N PHE A 493 5.16 -12.54 1.58
CA PHE A 493 6.19 -12.11 0.64
C PHE A 493 5.91 -10.69 0.14
N CYS A 494 4.64 -10.36 -0.14
CA CYS A 494 4.23 -8.97 -0.38
C CYS A 494 4.57 -8.04 0.80
N ALA A 495 4.21 -8.44 2.02
CA ALA A 495 4.34 -7.61 3.23
C ALA A 495 5.80 -7.23 3.50
N ILE A 496 6.72 -8.18 3.32
CA ILE A 496 8.15 -7.97 3.44
C ILE A 496 8.68 -7.15 2.26
N ALA A 497 8.32 -7.51 1.04
CA ALA A 497 8.84 -6.86 -0.16
C ALA A 497 8.40 -5.40 -0.30
N TYR A 498 7.19 -5.00 0.11
CA TYR A 498 6.79 -3.57 0.05
C TYR A 498 7.61 -2.75 1.05
N ALA A 499 7.83 -3.28 2.25
CA ALA A 499 8.59 -2.60 3.30
C ALA A 499 10.05 -2.44 2.85
N LEU A 500 10.69 -3.54 2.44
CA LEU A 500 12.07 -3.51 1.95
C LEU A 500 12.23 -2.67 0.68
N THR A 501 11.28 -2.65 -0.26
CA THR A 501 11.35 -1.81 -1.47
C THR A 501 11.43 -0.33 -1.11
N GLY A 502 10.61 0.14 -0.16
CA GLY A 502 10.71 1.51 0.32
C GLY A 502 11.98 1.79 1.14
N ILE A 503 12.44 0.83 1.94
CA ILE A 503 13.66 0.97 2.75
C ILE A 503 14.90 1.07 1.85
N PHE A 504 15.07 0.13 0.90
CA PHE A 504 16.18 0.16 -0.04
C PHE A 504 16.12 1.38 -0.97
N GLY A 505 14.95 1.73 -1.50
CA GLY A 505 14.81 2.95 -2.31
C GLY A 505 15.21 4.20 -1.52
N SER A 506 14.88 4.26 -0.23
CA SER A 506 15.28 5.38 0.62
C SER A 506 16.78 5.40 0.94
N LEU A 507 17.40 4.25 1.21
CA LEU A 507 18.85 4.13 1.37
C LEU A 507 19.58 4.53 0.07
N ILE A 508 19.16 3.98 -1.06
CA ILE A 508 19.73 4.20 -2.39
C ILE A 508 19.68 5.70 -2.75
N CYS A 509 18.52 6.35 -2.66
CA CYS A 509 18.39 7.79 -2.93
C CYS A 509 19.07 8.70 -1.89
N SER A 510 19.38 8.19 -0.69
CA SER A 510 20.15 8.94 0.31
C SER A 510 21.64 9.04 -0.03
N VAL A 511 22.19 8.14 -0.85
CA VAL A 511 23.58 8.20 -1.30
C VAL A 511 23.75 9.40 -2.25
N PRO A 512 24.62 10.39 -1.95
CA PRO A 512 24.72 11.60 -2.77
C PRO A 512 25.09 11.33 -4.24
N ALA A 513 25.96 10.35 -4.49
CA ALA A 513 26.35 9.94 -5.84
C ALA A 513 25.17 9.37 -6.66
N VAL A 514 24.28 8.59 -6.03
CA VAL A 514 23.08 8.07 -6.68
C VAL A 514 22.09 9.19 -6.98
N ARG A 515 21.87 10.13 -6.05
CA ARG A 515 21.03 11.30 -6.31
C ARG A 515 21.54 12.14 -7.48
N GLN A 516 22.84 12.42 -7.55
CA GLN A 516 23.44 13.16 -8.67
C GLN A 516 23.35 12.38 -9.99
N SER A 517 23.54 11.05 -9.94
CA SER A 517 23.35 10.16 -11.10
C SER A 517 21.90 10.16 -11.61
N LEU A 518 20.91 10.14 -10.73
CA LEU A 518 19.49 10.22 -11.09
C LEU A 518 19.11 11.59 -11.66
N LEU A 519 19.64 12.68 -11.09
CA LEU A 519 19.44 14.04 -11.63
C LEU A 519 20.03 14.18 -13.04
N ALA A 520 21.30 13.79 -13.23
CA ALA A 520 21.99 13.85 -14.53
C ALA A 520 21.35 12.96 -15.61
N ILE A 521 20.55 11.96 -15.23
CA ILE A 521 19.75 11.14 -16.15
C ILE A 521 18.36 11.75 -16.40
N ALA A 522 17.74 12.40 -15.41
CA ALA A 522 16.44 13.07 -15.56
C ALA A 522 16.50 14.28 -16.51
N GLY A 523 17.60 15.03 -16.53
CA GLY A 523 17.83 16.18 -17.41
C GLY A 523 18.58 17.28 -16.70
#